data_AF-A0AAV4JXL1-F1
#
_entry.id   AF-A0AAV4JXL1-F1
#
_cell.length_a   1.000
_cell.length_b   1.000
_cell.length_c   1.000
_cell.angle_alpha   90.00
_cell.angle_beta   90.00
_cell.angle_gamma   90.00
#
_symmetry.space_group_name_H-M   'P 1'
#
loop_
_entity.id
_entity.type
_entity.pdbx_description
1 polymer ?
#
loop_
_entity_poly.entity_id
_entity_poly.type
_entity_poly.pdbx_seq_one_letter_code
_entity_poly.pdbx_strand_id
1 'polypeptide(L)'
;MPDDERCQQFADYLLHNYVQTASRFQPDIWACFTKDNRTTNACESFHSHLSRMFYSPSPNIFVFMENLRLIETEASLKIKKTPNHPDTCICASKKN
;
A
#
# COMPACT_ATOMS: atom_id res chain seq x y z
N MET A 1 33.02 10.92 -8.20
CA MET A 1 32.00 11.46 -7.28
C MET A 1 32.65 12.60 -6.52
N PRO A 2 31.95 13.71 -6.24
CA PRO A 2 32.45 14.70 -5.30
C PRO A 2 32.72 14.00 -3.95
N ASP A 3 33.79 14.37 -3.26
CA ASP A 3 34.16 13.83 -1.95
C ASP A 3 33.27 14.48 -0.87
N ASP A 4 31.96 14.23 -0.96
CA ASP A 4 30.94 14.74 -0.07
C ASP A 4 30.24 13.55 0.60
N GLU A 5 30.41 13.46 1.92
CA GLU A 5 29.84 12.40 2.75
C GLU A 5 28.33 12.24 2.54
N ARG A 6 27.60 13.35 2.31
CA ARG A 6 26.15 13.33 2.10
C ARG A 6 25.77 12.65 0.80
N CYS A 7 26.58 12.84 -0.24
CA CYS A 7 26.38 12.16 -1.52
C CYS A 7 26.59 10.66 -1.38
N GLN A 8 27.57 10.25 -0.57
CA GLN A 8 27.84 8.83 -0.31
C GLN A 8 26.74 8.18 0.52
N GLN A 9 26.31 8.82 1.62
CA GLN A 9 25.19 8.34 2.44
C GLN A 9 23.90 8.20 1.62
N PHE A 10 23.62 9.16 0.73
CA PHE A 10 22.47 9.09 -0.16
C PHE A 10 22.57 7.93 -1.15
N ALA A 11 23.74 7.73 -1.77
CA ALA A 11 23.97 6.62 -2.69
C ALA A 11 23.84 5.26 -1.98
N ASP A 12 24.39 5.12 -0.77
CA ASP A 12 24.28 3.91 0.05
C ASP A 12 22.82 3.63 0.44
N TYR A 13 22.08 4.67 0.84
CA TYR A 13 20.65 4.55 1.11
C TYR A 13 19.88 4.00 -0.09
N LEU A 14 20.10 4.55 -1.28
CA LEU A 14 19.46 4.06 -2.51
C LEU A 14 19.85 2.62 -2.81
N LEU A 15 21.15 2.30 -2.70
CA LEU A 15 21.67 0.97 -2.96
C LEU A 15 21.01 -0.08 -2.06
N HIS A 16 20.98 0.18 -0.75
CA HIS A 16 20.46 -0.76 0.24
C HIS A 16 18.94 -0.88 0.24
N ASN A 17 18.21 0.20 -0.05
CA ASN A 17 16.75 0.20 0.02
C ASN A 17 16.07 -0.15 -1.29
N TYR A 18 16.72 0.07 -2.44
CA TYR A 18 16.07 -0.02 -3.74
C TYR A 18 16.82 -0.82 -4.81
N VAL A 19 18.15 -0.96 -4.76
CA VAL A 19 18.92 -1.56 -5.88
C VAL A 19 19.37 -2.99 -5.58
N GLN A 20 19.79 -3.28 -4.35
CA GLN A 20 20.25 -4.61 -3.97
C GLN A 20 19.14 -5.67 -4.09
N THR A 21 19.51 -6.91 -4.39
CA THR A 21 18.56 -8.04 -4.45
C THR A 21 17.95 -8.38 -3.09
N ALA A 22 18.58 -7.97 -1.98
CA ALA A 22 18.00 -8.09 -0.64
C ALA A 22 17.24 -6.82 -0.21
N SER A 23 17.08 -5.84 -1.11
CA SER A 23 16.44 -4.57 -0.77
C SER A 23 14.94 -4.74 -0.53
N ARG A 24 14.42 -3.94 0.41
CA ARG A 24 13.00 -3.98 0.78
C ARG A 24 12.08 -3.46 -0.33
N PHE A 25 12.59 -2.57 -1.18
CA PHE A 25 11.83 -1.85 -2.19
C PHE A 25 12.47 -1.98 -3.57
N GLN A 26 12.67 -3.22 -4.02
CA GLN A 26 13.28 -3.51 -5.33
C GLN A 26 12.58 -2.79 -6.49
N PRO A 27 13.28 -2.54 -7.60
CA PRO A 27 12.75 -1.87 -8.79
C PRO A 27 11.47 -2.52 -9.27
N ASP A 28 11.39 -3.84 -9.22
CA ASP A 28 10.23 -4.61 -9.66
C ASP A 28 8.95 -4.27 -8.90
N ILE A 29 9.02 -3.75 -7.67
CA ILE A 29 7.82 -3.38 -6.89
C ILE A 29 7.18 -2.09 -7.44
N TRP A 30 7.99 -1.11 -7.86
CA TRP A 30 7.52 0.22 -8.30
C TRP A 30 7.58 0.44 -9.81
N ALA A 31 8.49 -0.26 -10.49
CA ALA A 31 8.61 -0.29 -11.94
C ALA A 31 7.65 -1.29 -12.59
N CYS A 32 7.09 -2.25 -11.83
CA CYS A 32 6.05 -3.11 -12.39
C CYS A 32 4.82 -2.29 -12.75
N PHE A 33 4.52 -2.26 -14.04
CA PHE A 33 3.34 -1.63 -14.60
C PHE A 33 2.15 -2.58 -14.48
N THR A 34 1.82 -3.02 -13.26
CA THR A 34 0.51 -3.65 -13.02
C THR A 34 -0.54 -2.56 -13.06
N LYS A 35 -1.58 -2.74 -13.89
CA LYS A 35 -2.70 -1.79 -14.03
C LYS A 35 -3.43 -1.56 -12.70
N ASP A 36 -3.39 -2.53 -11.79
CA ASP A 36 -4.11 -2.51 -10.53
C ASP A 36 -3.47 -1.60 -9.46
N ASN A 37 -2.14 -1.44 -9.44
CA ASN A 37 -1.43 -0.70 -8.39
C ASN A 37 -1.35 0.82 -8.62
N ARG A 38 -1.86 1.32 -9.75
CA ARG A 38 -1.82 2.74 -10.13
C ARG A 38 -3.16 3.47 -9.99
N THR A 39 -4.20 2.79 -9.52
CA THR A 39 -5.52 3.43 -9.36
C THR A 39 -5.76 3.81 -7.91
N THR A 40 -6.04 5.09 -7.66
CA THR A 40 -6.50 5.60 -6.36
C THR A 40 -7.93 5.16 -6.03
N ASN A 41 -8.56 4.38 -6.91
CA ASN A 41 -9.94 3.87 -6.82
C ASN A 41 -10.25 3.26 -5.45
N ALA A 42 -9.30 2.53 -4.86
CA ALA A 42 -9.48 1.93 -3.55
C ALA A 42 -9.56 3.00 -2.44
N CYS A 43 -8.65 3.98 -2.45
CA CYS A 43 -8.65 5.09 -1.51
C CYS A 43 -9.89 5.97 -1.70
N GLU A 44 -10.25 6.30 -2.93
CA GLU A 44 -11.43 7.13 -3.24
C GLU A 44 -12.72 6.42 -2.84
N SER A 45 -12.83 5.12 -3.11
CA SER A 45 -13.95 4.29 -2.67
C SER A 45 -14.06 4.26 -1.15
N PHE A 46 -12.93 4.09 -0.45
CA PHE A 46 -12.90 4.16 1.01
C PHE A 46 -13.37 5.51 1.54
N HIS A 47 -12.82 6.62 1.03
CA HIS A 47 -13.20 7.96 1.47
C HIS A 47 -14.66 8.29 1.14
N SER A 48 -15.15 7.87 -0.03
CA SER A 48 -16.55 8.02 -0.42
C SER A 48 -17.48 7.23 0.53
N HIS A 49 -17.16 5.97 0.81
CA HIS A 49 -17.91 5.15 1.74
C HIS A 49 -17.90 5.73 3.16
N LEU A 50 -16.74 6.14 3.66
CA LEU A 50 -16.59 6.79 4.96
C LEU A 50 -17.41 8.08 5.05
N SER A 51 -17.35 8.93 4.02
CA SER A 51 -18.10 10.19 3.99
C SER A 51 -19.61 9.97 4.05
N ARG A 52 -20.12 8.91 3.41
CA ARG A 52 -21.54 8.57 3.38
C ARG A 52 -22.09 8.11 4.74
N MET A 53 -21.22 7.72 5.66
CA MET A 53 -21.63 7.37 7.03
C MET A 53 -21.91 8.59 7.92
N PHE A 54 -21.57 9.79 7.46
CA PHE A 54 -21.78 11.03 8.21
C PHE A 54 -22.82 11.92 7.53
N TYR A 55 -23.76 12.43 8.32
CA TYR A 55 -24.76 13.42 7.87
C TYR A 55 -24.31 14.88 8.12
N SER A 56 -23.14 15.07 8.74
CA SER A 56 -22.56 16.38 9.05
C SER A 56 -21.07 16.38 8.67
N PRO A 57 -20.53 17.50 8.15
CA PRO A 57 -19.09 17.67 7.91
C PRO A 57 -18.23 17.56 9.16
N SER A 58 -18.81 17.82 10.34
CA SER A 58 -18.14 17.75 11.65
C SER A 58 -18.95 16.85 12.59
N PRO A 59 -18.89 15.52 12.42
CA PRO A 59 -19.60 14.59 13.29
C PRO A 59 -19.03 14.64 14.71
N ASN A 60 -19.88 14.30 15.69
CA ASN A 60 -19.42 14.10 17.06
C ASN A 60 -18.33 13.00 17.09
N ILE A 61 -17.26 13.21 17.86
CA ILE A 61 -16.12 12.29 17.92
C ILE A 61 -16.51 10.85 18.30
N PHE A 62 -17.51 10.66 19.16
CA PHE A 62 -17.98 9.33 19.54
C PHE A 62 -18.65 8.62 18.35
N VAL A 63 -19.47 9.35 17.59
CA VAL A 63 -20.10 8.85 16.35
C VAL A 63 -19.04 8.51 15.30
N PHE A 64 -17.99 9.33 15.20
CA PHE A 64 -16.87 9.05 14.31
C PHE A 64 -16.14 7.75 14.69
N MET A 65 -15.82 7.56 15.97
CA MET A 65 -15.17 6.35 16.48
C MET A 65 -16.00 5.08 16.26
N GLU A 66 -17.32 5.15 16.49
CA GLU A 66 -18.23 4.03 16.27
C GLU A 66 -18.21 3.57 14.80
N ASN A 67 -18.29 4.52 13.87
CA ASN A 67 -18.24 4.27 12.45
C ASN A 67 -16.90 3.66 11.99
N LEU A 68 -15.76 4.11 12.54
CA LEU A 68 -14.46 3.49 12.24
C LEU A 68 -14.40 2.02 12.71
N ARG A 69 -14.94 1.74 13.90
CA ARG A 69 -14.98 0.38 14.44
C ARG A 69 -15.89 -0.54 13.64
N LEU A 70 -16.99 -0.01 13.07
CA LEU A 70 -17.84 -0.75 12.14
C LEU A 70 -17.07 -1.14 10.87
N ILE A 71 -16.38 -0.19 10.23
CA ILE A 71 -15.53 -0.47 9.06
C ILE A 71 -14.50 -1.56 9.37
N GLU A 72 -13.80 -1.45 10.51
CA GLU A 72 -12.79 -2.43 10.92
C GLU A 72 -13.40 -3.83 11.07
N THR A 73 -14.58 -3.90 11.70
CA THR A 73 -15.31 -5.16 11.87
C THR A 73 -15.68 -5.77 10.52
N GLU A 74 -16.23 -4.99 9.59
CA GLU A 74 -16.55 -5.46 8.25
C GLU A 74 -15.32 -5.94 7.47
N ALA A 75 -14.22 -5.19 7.53
CA ALA A 75 -12.96 -5.56 6.88
C ALA A 75 -12.44 -6.89 7.43
N SER A 76 -12.42 -7.05 8.75
CA SER A 76 -11.97 -8.29 9.39
C SER A 76 -12.82 -9.50 9.00
N LEU A 77 -14.14 -9.32 8.85
CA LEU A 77 -15.05 -10.37 8.39
C LEU A 77 -14.79 -10.75 6.93
N LYS A 78 -14.50 -9.78 6.06
CA LYS A 78 -14.15 -10.04 4.66
C LYS A 78 -12.83 -10.81 4.54
N ILE A 79 -11.80 -10.41 5.30
CA ILE A 79 -10.49 -11.09 5.33
C ILE A 79 -10.64 -12.54 5.82
N LYS A 80 -11.45 -12.79 6.86
CA LYS A 80 -11.69 -14.15 7.37
C LYS A 80 -12.44 -15.05 6.38
N LYS A 81 -13.24 -14.47 5.48
CA LYS A 81 -14.05 -15.21 4.49
C LYS A 81 -13.28 -15.55 3.22
N THR A 82 -12.16 -14.88 2.94
CA THR A 82 -11.31 -15.24 1.80
C THR A 82 -10.43 -16.45 2.18
N PRO A 83 -10.61 -17.63 1.57
CA PRO A 83 -9.65 -18.70 1.73
C PRO A 83 -8.34 -18.22 1.12
N ASN A 84 -7.22 -18.41 1.84
CA ASN A 84 -5.87 -18.03 1.43
C ASN A 84 -5.68 -18.15 -0.09
N HIS A 85 -5.76 -17.03 -0.80
CA HIS A 85 -5.29 -16.98 -2.18
C HIS A 85 -3.77 -17.08 -2.06
N PRO A 86 -3.09 -18.02 -2.75
CA PRO A 86 -1.65 -18.12 -2.66
C PRO A 86 -1.03 -16.78 -3.08
N ASP A 87 -0.15 -16.26 -2.22
CA ASP A 87 0.80 -15.21 -2.52
C ASP A 87 1.70 -15.72 -3.64
N THR A 88 1.28 -15.53 -4.88
CA THR A 88 2.17 -15.76 -6.02
C THR A 88 1.82 -14.77 -7.12
N CYS A 89 2.42 -13.59 -7.02
CA CYS A 89 2.77 -12.87 -8.24
C CYS A 89 3.78 -13.74 -9.00
N ILE A 90 3.28 -14.60 -9.89
CA ILE A 90 4.12 -15.34 -10.84
C ILE A 90 4.53 -14.33 -11.91
N CYS A 91 5.59 -13.57 -11.63
CA CYS A 91 6.39 -12.96 -12.68
C CYS A 91 7.16 -14.11 -13.34
N ALA A 92 6.59 -14.68 -14.39
CA ALA A 92 7.19 -15.79 -15.11
C ALA A 92 8.62 -15.43 -15.56
N SER A 93 9.61 -16.07 -14.97
CA SER A 93 10.96 -16.15 -15.53
C SER A 93 10.87 -16.94 -16.84
N LYS A 94 10.82 -16.23 -17.96
CA LYS A 94 11.11 -16.81 -19.27
C LYS A 94 12.62 -16.71 -19.47
N LYS A 95 13.36 -17.73 -19.00
CA LYS A 95 14.73 -17.98 -19.46
C LYS A 95 14.64 -18.92 -20.66
N ASN A 96 15.25 -18.47 -21.76
CA ASN A 96 15.51 -19.23 -22.98
C ASN A 96 16.36 -20.47 -22.69
#